data_AF-A0A927P764-F1
#
_entry.id   AF-A0A927P764-F1
#
_cell.length_a   1.000
_cell.length_b   1.000
_cell.length_c   1.000
_cell.angle_alpha   90.00
_cell.angle_beta   90.00
_cell.angle_gamma   90.00
#
_symmetry.space_group_name_H-M   'P 1'
#
loop_
_entity.id
_entity.type
_entity.pdbx_description
1 polymer ?
#
loop_
_entity_poly.entity_id
_entity_poly.type
_entity_poly.pdbx_seq_one_letter_code
_entity_poly.pdbx_strand_id
1 'polypeptide(L)'
;MEHILSVVIAVVSGVAVFLIGELMQLYFLEPQHKYKELKSRVAYALSYYGNLYTNVIDLADGHQKQIDEYKCASDELRKLACELSAFAELRYWYNFGISNVKTINEASGNLFALSNSFFCPYNTHQFHEQSVRNHDVAKEIRKLLRLKSAALDK
;
A
#
# COMPACT_ATOMS: atom_id res chain seq x y z
N MET A 1 -44.93 -30.37 -22.77
CA MET A 1 -43.61 -29.82 -23.18
C MET A 1 -43.32 -28.46 -22.57
N GLU A 2 -44.31 -27.56 -22.48
CA GLU A 2 -44.11 -26.20 -21.94
C GLU A 2 -43.59 -26.16 -20.50
N HIS A 3 -44.13 -27.00 -19.60
CA HIS A 3 -43.65 -27.07 -18.21
C HIS A 3 -42.18 -27.50 -18.09
N ILE A 4 -41.72 -28.41 -18.95
CA ILE A 4 -40.33 -28.87 -18.95
C ILE A 4 -39.41 -27.73 -19.41
N LEU A 5 -39.83 -26.97 -20.43
CA LEU A 5 -39.09 -25.81 -20.92
C LEU A 5 -38.96 -24.73 -19.85
N SER A 6 -40.03 -24.41 -19.11
CA SER A 6 -39.99 -23.43 -18.01
C SER A 6 -39.02 -23.85 -16.90
N VAL A 7 -39.02 -25.14 -16.53
CA VAL A 7 -38.08 -25.67 -15.53
C VAL A 7 -36.64 -25.57 -16.02
N VAL A 8 -36.37 -25.95 -17.27
CA VAL A 8 -35.03 -25.84 -17.86
C VAL A 8 -34.55 -24.38 -17.89
N ILE A 9 -35.41 -23.43 -18.28
CA ILE A 9 -35.08 -22.00 -18.28
C ILE A 9 -34.74 -21.52 -16.86
N ALA A 10 -35.52 -21.91 -15.85
CA ALA A 10 -35.26 -21.52 -14.46
C ALA A 10 -33.93 -22.09 -13.93
N VAL A 11 -33.60 -23.34 -14.27
CA VAL A 11 -32.32 -23.93 -13.88
C VAL A 11 -31.17 -23.22 -14.58
N VAL A 12 -31.26 -23.00 -15.89
CA VAL A 12 -30.22 -22.31 -16.67
C VAL A 12 -30.04 -20.87 -16.21
N SER A 13 -31.12 -20.15 -15.89
CA SER A 13 -31.03 -18.79 -15.37
C SER A 13 -30.38 -18.73 -13.98
N GLY A 14 -30.72 -19.67 -13.09
CA GLY A 14 -30.08 -19.78 -11.78
C GLY A 14 -28.57 -20.00 -11.89
N VAL A 15 -28.14 -20.91 -12.78
CA VAL A 15 -26.71 -21.15 -13.05
C VAL A 15 -26.04 -19.91 -13.65
N ALA A 16 -26.70 -19.22 -14.59
CA ALA A 16 -26.15 -18.02 -15.19
C ALA A 16 -25.95 -16.90 -14.15
N VAL A 17 -26.93 -16.66 -13.27
CA VAL A 17 -26.81 -15.68 -12.18
C VAL A 17 -25.70 -16.05 -11.21
N PHE A 18 -25.58 -17.34 -10.87
CA PHE A 18 -24.49 -17.83 -10.02
C PHE A 18 -23.12 -17.55 -10.63
N LEU A 19 -22.92 -17.88 -11.91
CA LEU A 19 -21.66 -17.60 -12.62
C LEU A 19 -21.33 -16.11 -12.67
N ILE A 20 -22.32 -15.25 -12.90
CA ILE A 20 -22.13 -13.79 -12.88
C ILE A 20 -21.70 -13.32 -11.48
N GLY A 21 -22.29 -13.87 -10.43
CA GLY A 21 -21.90 -13.61 -9.04
C GLY A 21 -20.44 -13.96 -8.76
N GLU A 22 -20.03 -15.18 -9.14
CA GLU A 22 -18.66 -15.68 -9.00
C GLU A 22 -17.65 -14.77 -9.74
N LEU A 23 -17.98 -14.38 -10.98
CA LEU A 23 -17.15 -13.48 -11.78
C LEU A 23 -17.03 -12.09 -11.14
N MET A 24 -18.13 -11.54 -10.61
CA MET A 24 -18.07 -10.27 -9.87
C MET A 24 -17.18 -10.37 -8.63
N GLN A 25 -17.28 -11.47 -7.89
CA GLN A 25 -16.47 -11.68 -6.69
C GLN A 25 -14.97 -11.71 -7.02
N LEU A 26 -14.57 -12.50 -8.01
CA LEU A 26 -13.16 -12.69 -8.40
C LEU A 26 -12.55 -11.45 -9.06
N TYR A 27 -13.28 -10.81 -9.98
CA TYR A 27 -12.72 -9.73 -10.79
C TYR A 27 -12.94 -8.33 -10.21
N PHE A 28 -13.89 -8.14 -9.28
CA PHE A 28 -14.23 -6.81 -8.75
C PHE A 28 -14.04 -6.73 -7.23
N LEU A 29 -14.68 -7.60 -6.45
CA LEU A 29 -14.68 -7.46 -4.99
C LEU A 29 -13.31 -7.82 -4.40
N GLU A 30 -12.73 -8.94 -4.81
CA GLU A 30 -11.48 -9.43 -4.24
C GLU A 30 -10.28 -8.48 -4.50
N PRO A 31 -10.06 -7.96 -5.74
CA PRO A 31 -8.99 -7.00 -5.99
C PRO A 31 -9.18 -5.69 -5.22
N GLN A 32 -10.43 -5.23 -5.07
CA GLN A 32 -10.73 -4.04 -4.28
C GLN A 32 -10.45 -4.25 -2.79
N HIS A 33 -10.80 -5.41 -2.25
CA HIS A 33 -10.52 -5.74 -0.85
C HIS A 33 -9.01 -5.77 -0.60
N LYS A 34 -8.26 -6.51 -1.43
CA LYS A 34 -6.78 -6.57 -1.35
C LYS A 34 -6.13 -5.18 -1.44
N TYR A 35 -6.60 -4.34 -2.35
CA TYR A 35 -6.07 -2.97 -2.48
C TYR A 35 -6.36 -2.11 -1.25
N LYS A 36 -7.58 -2.18 -0.69
CA LYS A 36 -7.95 -1.44 0.52
C LYS A 36 -7.14 -1.92 1.73
N GLU A 37 -6.96 -3.22 1.87
CA GLU A 37 -6.16 -3.82 2.94
C GLU A 37 -4.70 -3.36 2.84
N LEU A 38 -4.10 -3.43 1.65
CA LEU A 38 -2.73 -2.96 1.43
C LEU A 38 -2.57 -1.47 1.72
N LYS A 39 -3.53 -0.64 1.27
CA LYS A 39 -3.59 0.79 1.64
C LYS A 39 -3.69 1.01 3.14
N SER A 40 -4.47 0.20 3.85
CA SER A 40 -4.62 0.28 5.29
C SER A 40 -3.30 0.01 6.01
N ARG A 41 -2.57 -1.02 5.57
CA ARG A 41 -1.26 -1.37 6.11
C ARG A 41 -0.22 -0.28 5.85
N VAL A 42 -0.20 0.30 4.64
CA VAL A 42 0.66 1.47 4.34
C VAL A 42 0.29 2.67 5.22
N ALA A 43 -1.00 2.96 5.39
CA ALA A 43 -1.45 4.04 6.25
C ALA A 43 -1.02 3.83 7.71
N TYR A 44 -1.13 2.60 8.20
CA TYR A 44 -0.67 2.20 9.53
C TYR A 44 0.84 2.41 9.66
N ALA A 45 1.65 1.82 8.78
CA ALA A 45 3.11 1.91 8.85
C ALA A 45 3.61 3.36 8.77
N LEU A 46 3.04 4.18 7.87
CA LEU A 46 3.38 5.61 7.78
C LEU A 46 2.96 6.39 9.04
N SER A 47 1.93 5.96 9.76
CA SER A 47 1.52 6.65 11.00
C SER A 47 2.35 6.17 12.19
N TYR A 48 2.59 4.87 12.27
CA TYR A 48 3.26 4.22 13.39
C TYR A 48 4.76 4.53 13.40
N TYR A 49 5.44 4.41 12.26
CA TYR A 49 6.87 4.72 12.13
C TYR A 49 7.16 6.19 11.80
N GLY A 50 6.14 7.05 11.92
CA GLY A 50 6.18 8.47 11.63
C GLY A 50 7.34 9.19 12.30
N ASN A 51 7.55 8.89 13.59
CA ASN A 51 8.63 9.44 14.38
C ASN A 51 10.02 8.96 13.90
N LEU A 52 10.16 7.72 13.45
CA LEU A 52 11.46 7.14 13.11
C LEU A 52 12.00 7.72 11.80
N TYR A 53 11.17 7.79 10.77
CA TYR A 53 11.62 8.38 9.50
C TYR A 53 11.70 9.91 9.52
N THR A 54 11.05 10.59 10.47
CA THR A 54 11.21 12.06 10.65
C THR A 54 12.24 12.44 11.70
N ASN A 55 12.82 11.49 12.43
CA ASN A 55 13.95 11.71 13.35
C ASN A 55 15.05 10.72 12.99
N VAL A 56 15.67 10.94 11.83
CA VAL A 56 16.74 10.06 11.33
C VAL A 56 17.93 10.06 12.28
N ILE A 57 18.62 8.93 12.35
CA ILE A 57 19.79 8.75 13.21
C ILE A 57 21.05 8.52 12.38
N ASP A 58 22.20 8.89 12.93
CA ASP A 58 23.49 8.48 12.37
C ASP A 58 23.80 7.07 12.87
N LEU A 59 24.27 6.22 11.97
CA LEU A 59 24.72 4.88 12.33
C LEU A 59 25.92 4.91 13.29
N ALA A 60 26.69 6.00 13.30
CA ALA A 60 27.81 6.21 14.21
C ALA A 60 27.36 6.45 15.67
N ASP A 61 26.20 7.12 15.84
CA ASP A 61 25.74 7.64 17.14
C ASP A 61 24.67 6.77 17.80
N GLY A 62 24.03 5.88 17.04
CA GLY A 62 22.94 5.03 17.51
C GLY A 62 23.40 3.86 18.37
N HIS A 63 22.70 3.61 19.49
CA HIS A 63 22.85 2.35 20.22
C HIS A 63 22.25 1.19 19.42
N GLN A 64 22.81 -0.01 19.53
CA GLN A 64 22.41 -1.19 18.75
C GLN A 64 20.89 -1.43 18.76
N LYS A 65 20.25 -1.33 19.93
CA LYS A 65 18.79 -1.52 20.08
C LYS A 65 17.99 -0.51 19.25
N GLN A 66 18.43 0.75 19.19
CA GLN A 66 17.78 1.80 18.40
C GLN A 66 17.99 1.56 16.90
N ILE A 67 19.20 1.16 16.50
CA ILE A 67 19.50 0.79 15.11
C ILE A 67 18.58 -0.36 14.66
N ASP A 68 18.39 -1.37 15.50
CA ASP A 68 17.54 -2.52 15.18
C ASP A 68 16.06 -2.13 15.04
N GLU A 69 15.57 -1.21 15.88
CA GLU A 69 14.21 -0.66 15.76
C GLU A 69 14.01 0.08 14.42
N TYR A 70 14.96 0.93 14.03
CA TYR A 70 14.90 1.65 12.76
C TYR A 70 15.02 0.72 11.56
N LYS A 71 15.85 -0.33 11.65
CA LYS A 71 15.96 -1.37 10.61
C LYS A 71 14.64 -2.13 10.45
N CYS A 72 14.00 -2.51 11.56
CA CYS A 72 12.71 -3.19 11.53
C CYS A 72 11.65 -2.34 10.80
N ALA A 73 11.57 -1.05 11.14
CA ALA A 73 10.66 -0.11 10.49
C ALA A 73 10.97 0.09 8.99
N SER A 74 12.25 0.29 8.66
CA SER A 74 12.73 0.37 7.27
C SER A 74 12.30 -0.87 6.47
N ASP A 75 12.53 -2.06 7.01
CA ASP A 75 12.19 -3.31 6.33
C ASP A 75 10.68 -3.51 6.18
N GLU A 76 9.87 -3.07 7.13
CA GLU A 76 8.41 -3.11 6.99
C GLU A 76 7.91 -2.20 5.87
N LEU A 77 8.42 -0.96 5.79
CA LEU A 77 8.10 -0.05 4.69
C LEU A 77 8.55 -0.61 3.34
N ARG A 78 9.73 -1.23 3.29
CA ARG A 78 10.25 -1.88 2.08
C ARG A 78 9.38 -3.05 1.63
N LYS A 79 8.94 -3.91 2.55
CA LYS A 79 8.00 -5.01 2.26
C LYS A 79 6.70 -4.48 1.68
N LEU A 80 6.12 -3.44 2.30
CA LEU A 80 4.89 -2.82 1.81
C LEU A 80 5.05 -2.19 0.42
N ALA A 81 6.22 -1.62 0.11
CA ALA A 81 6.53 -1.13 -1.22
C ALA A 81 6.56 -2.29 -2.24
N CYS A 82 7.26 -3.38 -1.93
CA CYS A 82 7.29 -4.57 -2.77
C CYS A 82 5.88 -5.13 -3.02
N GLU A 83 5.04 -5.18 -1.99
CA GLU A 83 3.65 -5.63 -2.12
C GLU A 83 2.80 -4.70 -3.01
N LEU A 84 2.97 -3.37 -2.90
CA LEU A 84 2.32 -2.41 -3.82
C LEU A 84 2.77 -2.63 -5.27
N SER A 85 4.06 -2.85 -5.49
CA SER A 85 4.61 -3.15 -6.83
C SER A 85 4.02 -4.45 -7.38
N ALA A 86 4.04 -5.52 -6.60
CA ALA A 86 3.49 -6.82 -6.99
C ALA A 86 1.99 -6.73 -7.28
N PHE A 87 1.24 -5.96 -6.48
CA PHE A 87 -0.17 -5.70 -6.74
C PHE A 87 -0.39 -4.97 -8.08
N ALA A 88 0.48 -4.02 -8.42
CA ALA A 88 0.40 -3.28 -9.68
C ALA A 88 0.72 -4.16 -10.90
N GLU A 89 1.67 -5.11 -10.77
CA GLU A 89 2.05 -6.07 -11.82
C GLU A 89 0.98 -7.12 -12.09
N LEU A 90 0.36 -7.66 -11.04
CA LEU A 90 -0.64 -8.74 -11.13
C LEU A 90 -2.04 -8.26 -11.51
N ARG A 91 -2.18 -6.97 -11.80
CA ARG A 91 -3.48 -6.35 -12.02
C ARG A 91 -4.07 -6.70 -13.39
N TYR A 92 -5.32 -7.15 -13.39
CA TYR A 92 -6.16 -7.27 -14.59
C TYR A 92 -6.69 -5.90 -15.06
N TRP A 93 -7.01 -5.79 -16.35
CA TRP A 93 -7.45 -4.58 -17.09
C TRP A 93 -8.47 -3.67 -16.36
N TYR A 94 -9.26 -4.19 -15.42
CA TYR A 94 -10.37 -3.47 -14.80
C TYR A 94 -9.96 -2.60 -13.59
N ASN A 95 -10.46 -1.36 -13.55
CA ASN A 95 -9.91 -0.30 -12.70
C ASN A 95 -10.88 0.36 -11.70
N PHE A 96 -12.11 -0.15 -11.53
CA PHE A 96 -13.08 0.55 -10.70
C PHE A 96 -12.62 0.62 -9.22
N GLY A 97 -12.47 1.83 -8.69
CA GLY A 97 -12.10 2.08 -7.29
C GLY A 97 -10.63 1.90 -6.91
N ILE A 98 -9.76 1.50 -7.85
CA ILE A 98 -8.33 1.24 -7.61
C ILE A 98 -7.49 2.27 -8.40
N SER A 99 -6.53 2.93 -7.74
CA SER A 99 -5.64 3.91 -8.39
C SER A 99 -4.93 3.27 -9.58
N ASN A 100 -4.62 4.02 -10.65
CA ASN A 100 -3.97 3.43 -11.83
C ASN A 100 -2.58 2.83 -11.51
N VAL A 101 -2.10 1.93 -12.37
CA VAL A 101 -0.80 1.21 -12.20
C VAL A 101 0.36 2.18 -11.98
N LYS A 102 0.42 3.28 -12.75
CA LYS A 102 1.49 4.29 -12.62
C LYS A 102 1.50 4.92 -11.23
N THR A 103 0.35 5.32 -10.71
CA THR A 103 0.20 5.89 -9.37
C THR A 103 0.56 4.90 -8.26
N ILE A 104 0.21 3.62 -8.42
CA ILE A 104 0.60 2.59 -7.45
C ILE A 104 2.11 2.36 -7.48
N ASN A 105 2.70 2.28 -8.66
CA ASN A 105 4.16 2.14 -8.82
C ASN A 105 4.93 3.36 -8.31
N GLU A 106 4.40 4.56 -8.50
CA GLU A 106 4.98 5.79 -7.98
C GLU A 106 4.92 5.82 -6.44
N ALA A 107 3.77 5.45 -5.85
CA ALA A 107 3.65 5.31 -4.41
C ALA A 107 4.58 4.24 -3.84
N SER A 108 4.71 3.11 -4.54
CA SER A 108 5.65 2.04 -4.20
C SER A 108 7.10 2.53 -4.23
N GLY A 109 7.51 3.19 -5.32
CA GLY A 109 8.85 3.76 -5.46
C GLY A 109 9.17 4.78 -4.38
N ASN A 110 8.22 5.66 -4.05
CA ASN A 110 8.37 6.63 -2.96
C ASN A 110 8.48 5.94 -1.59
N LEU A 111 7.69 4.89 -1.33
CA LEU A 111 7.75 4.12 -0.09
C LEU A 111 9.07 3.34 0.03
N PHE A 112 9.56 2.79 -1.08
CA PHE A 112 10.87 2.15 -1.16
C PHE A 112 12.00 3.15 -0.91
N ALA A 113 11.94 4.34 -1.51
CA ALA A 113 12.89 5.41 -1.26
C ALA A 113 12.88 5.85 0.21
N LEU A 114 11.69 6.00 0.80
CA LEU A 114 11.52 6.33 2.22
C LEU A 114 12.11 5.24 3.13
N SER A 115 11.97 3.96 2.76
CA SER A 115 12.59 2.87 3.52
C SER A 115 14.12 2.95 3.54
N ASN A 116 14.75 3.54 2.52
CA ASN A 116 16.20 3.70 2.46
C ASN A 116 16.71 4.92 3.24
N SER A 117 15.83 5.79 3.73
CA SER A 117 16.21 7.11 4.25
C SER A 117 16.03 7.27 5.77
N PHE A 118 15.94 6.16 6.50
CA PHE A 118 15.84 6.15 7.98
C PHE A 118 17.17 6.53 8.66
N PHE A 119 18.28 6.44 7.92
CA PHE A 119 19.63 6.65 8.43
C PHE A 119 20.34 7.71 7.60
N CYS A 120 21.11 8.57 8.27
CA CYS A 120 22.07 9.42 7.58
C CYS A 120 23.35 8.61 7.26
N PRO A 121 24.07 8.95 6.18
CA PRO A 121 25.39 8.40 5.94
C PRO A 121 26.33 8.72 7.12
N TYR A 122 27.27 7.81 7.39
CA TYR A 122 28.15 7.86 8.56
C TYR A 122 28.83 9.23 8.71
N ASN A 123 28.63 9.88 9.87
CA ASN A 123 29.28 11.14 10.27
C ASN A 123 28.98 12.33 9.34
N THR A 124 27.77 12.40 8.78
CA THR A 124 27.35 13.50 7.89
C THR A 124 26.49 14.57 8.57
N HIS A 125 25.89 14.26 9.73
CA HIS A 125 25.04 15.17 10.51
C HIS A 125 23.89 15.87 9.73
N GLN A 126 23.45 15.33 8.60
CA GLN A 126 22.39 15.90 7.75
C GLN A 126 20.95 15.54 8.21
N PHE A 127 20.72 15.54 9.53
CA PHE A 127 19.47 15.02 10.09
C PHE A 127 18.24 15.82 9.66
N HIS A 128 18.32 17.15 9.71
CA HIS A 128 17.16 18.01 9.50
C HIS A 128 16.62 17.96 8.07
N GLU A 129 17.50 18.05 7.07
CA GLU A 129 17.10 18.03 5.66
C GLU A 129 16.48 16.68 5.28
N GLN A 130 17.08 15.58 5.72
CA GLN A 130 16.57 14.25 5.46
C GLN A 130 15.22 14.01 6.15
N SER A 131 15.05 14.49 7.39
CA SER A 131 13.79 14.43 8.13
C SER A 131 12.65 15.17 7.43
N VAL A 132 12.89 16.40 6.96
CA VAL A 132 11.89 17.19 6.21
C VAL A 132 11.52 16.49 4.91
N ARG A 133 12.52 16.02 4.16
CA ARG A 133 12.29 15.28 2.92
C ARG A 133 11.47 14.01 3.14
N ASN A 134 11.77 13.25 4.20
CA ASN A 134 11.04 12.03 4.54
C ASN A 134 9.57 12.30 4.87
N HIS A 135 9.32 13.38 5.62
CA HIS A 135 7.96 13.83 5.91
C HIS A 135 7.18 14.19 4.63
N ASP A 136 7.81 14.91 3.69
CA ASP A 136 7.15 15.31 2.45
C ASP A 136 6.89 14.12 1.51
N VAL A 137 7.83 13.18 1.43
CA VAL A 137 7.64 11.91 0.71
C VAL A 137 6.47 11.12 1.32
N ALA A 138 6.38 11.04 2.65
CA ALA A 138 5.25 10.37 3.32
C ALA A 138 3.90 11.04 3.01
N LYS A 139 3.85 12.38 2.91
CA LYS A 139 2.65 13.12 2.47
C LYS A 139 2.27 12.79 1.03
N GLU A 140 3.24 12.73 0.12
CA GLU A 140 2.97 12.40 -1.28
C GLU A 140 2.47 10.96 -1.43
N ILE A 141 3.03 9.99 -0.70
CA ILE A 141 2.52 8.60 -0.68
C ILE A 141 1.05 8.58 -0.24
N ARG A 142 0.70 9.31 0.84
CA ARG A 142 -0.69 9.42 1.31
C ARG A 142 -1.62 9.99 0.24
N LYS A 143 -1.17 11.02 -0.49
CA LYS A 143 -1.94 11.65 -1.57
C LYS A 143 -2.13 10.71 -2.77
N LEU A 144 -1.05 10.09 -3.27
CA LEU A 144 -1.09 9.13 -4.39
C LEU A 144 -2.06 7.97 -4.10
N LEU A 145 -2.00 7.45 -2.87
CA LEU A 145 -2.87 6.37 -2.42
C LEU A 145 -4.25 6.85 -1.96
N ARG A 146 -4.55 8.15 -1.94
CA ARG A 146 -5.81 8.72 -1.43
C ARG A 146 -6.13 8.21 -0.02
N LEU A 147 -5.16 8.30 0.88
CA LEU A 147 -5.29 7.99 2.30
C LEU A 147 -5.81 9.24 3.02
N LYS A 148 -6.82 9.09 3.88
CA LYS A 148 -7.23 10.18 4.77
C LYS A 148 -6.14 10.39 5.81
N SER A 149 -5.68 11.63 5.98
CA SER A 149 -4.68 11.97 6.99
C SER A 149 -5.30 11.83 8.38
N ALA A 150 -4.71 10.99 9.24
CA ALA A 150 -5.12 10.85 10.63
C ALA A 150 -4.39 11.80 11.60
N ALA A 151 -3.31 12.48 11.19
CA ALA A 151 -2.38 13.05 12.19
C ALA A 151 -1.45 14.21 11.74
N LEU A 152 -1.72 14.94 10.66
CA LEU A 152 -0.81 16.03 10.19
C LEU A 152 -1.49 17.39 9.95
N ASP A 153 -2.74 17.57 10.40
CA ASP A 153 -3.50 18.84 10.32
C ASP A 153 -3.61 19.56 11.67
N LYS A 154 -2.59 19.44 12.53
CA LYS A 154 -2.48 20.28 13.73
C LYS A 154 -1.07 20.83 13.85
#